data_AF-A0A831P0A6-F1
#
_entry.id   AF-A0A831P0A6-F1
#
_cell.length_a   1.000
_cell.length_b   1.000
_cell.length_c   1.000
_cell.angle_alpha   90.00
_cell.angle_beta   90.00
_cell.angle_gamma   90.00
#
_symmetry.space_group_name_H-M   'P 1'
#
loop_
_entity.id
_entity.type
_entity.pdbx_description
1 polymer ?
#
loop_
_entity_poly.entity_id
_entity_poly.type
_entity_poly.pdbx_seq_one_letter_code
_entity_poly.pdbx_strand_id
1 'polypeptide(L)'
;NRKIGLGIMGWADMLFRLGIPYDSEEAVVLAERIMDFIRQKAVETSQALADERGPFPAFNGSVHDVPGRPPMRNATVTTIAPTGTISIIANTTSGIEPLFAICYHRNVLDNQRLVEVHPYFKELAQREGFYSDGLMEKIAEEGSIQHIAGIPDWVKRVFVTSHDISPEWHVRMQAAFQKSTDNAVSKTVNFSNDAALKDIEEVYLLAYELGCKGVTVYRDGSRDEQVLSFGKDKKQVSRAQHEEQVLPAPRPRPAVTGGMTIKMKTGCGNLYVTVNEDEKGLCEVFTQMGKAGGCAASQSESVSRMVSLALRSGVEADAIVKQLSGIRCPSPLWQNGEMILSCSDALAKALRQYRDLREAAGPETVKVVDLPVPGRKTRRGDADNLQAALGSQCPDCGGSLDFAEGCATCHGCGFSKCS
;
A
#
# COMPACT_ATOMS: atom_id res chain seq x y z
N ASN A 1 -15.35 -25.35 7.51
CA ASN A 1 -14.28 -26.34 7.23
C ASN A 1 -12.95 -26.12 7.97
N ARG A 2 -12.77 -25.04 8.76
CA ARG A 2 -11.59 -24.85 9.63
C ARG A 2 -10.25 -25.05 8.90
N LYS A 3 -10.14 -24.55 7.66
CA LYS A 3 -8.90 -24.66 6.86
C LYS A 3 -7.82 -23.79 7.48
N ILE A 4 -6.62 -24.35 7.63
CA ILE A 4 -5.41 -23.62 7.98
C ILE A 4 -4.30 -23.98 6.98
N GLY A 5 -3.18 -23.28 7.05
CA GLY A 5 -2.03 -23.48 6.18
C GLY A 5 -0.74 -23.16 6.89
N LEU A 6 -0.13 -24.17 7.52
CA LEU A 6 1.23 -24.11 8.02
C LEU A 6 2.20 -24.20 6.85
N GLY A 7 3.06 -23.19 6.73
CA GLY A 7 4.12 -23.10 5.73
C GLY A 7 5.50 -23.01 6.38
N ILE A 8 6.51 -22.71 5.56
CA ILE A 8 7.90 -22.53 6.00
C ILE A 8 8.52 -21.28 5.35
N MET A 9 9.64 -20.85 5.89
CA MET A 9 10.58 -19.90 5.29
C MET A 9 12.01 -20.29 5.68
N GLY A 10 13.01 -19.70 5.04
CA GLY A 10 14.42 -19.96 5.35
C GLY A 10 15.01 -21.21 4.69
N TRP A 11 14.38 -21.71 3.62
CA TRP A 11 14.84 -22.91 2.93
C TRP A 11 16.26 -22.78 2.36
N ALA A 12 16.55 -21.72 1.60
CA ALA A 12 17.86 -21.52 1.00
C ALA A 12 18.95 -21.29 2.07
N ASP A 13 18.65 -20.56 3.14
CA ASP A 13 19.60 -20.39 4.27
C ASP A 13 19.95 -21.73 4.94
N MET A 14 18.98 -22.64 5.07
CA MET A 14 19.24 -23.97 5.61
C MET A 14 20.17 -24.77 4.69
N LEU A 15 19.94 -24.72 3.37
CA LEU A 15 20.81 -25.36 2.39
C LEU A 15 22.23 -24.81 2.43
N PHE A 16 22.40 -23.49 2.57
CA PHE A 16 23.72 -22.88 2.72
C PHE A 16 24.46 -23.38 3.96
N ARG A 17 23.75 -23.55 5.07
CA ARG A 17 24.31 -24.10 6.32
C ARG A 17 24.70 -25.56 6.22
N LEU A 18 23.97 -26.34 5.41
CA LEU A 18 24.24 -27.75 5.16
C LEU A 18 25.29 -27.96 4.05
N GLY A 19 25.64 -26.91 3.29
CA GLY A 19 26.55 -27.01 2.15
C GLY A 19 25.93 -27.72 0.94
N ILE A 20 24.60 -27.67 0.82
CA ILE A 20 23.84 -28.35 -0.24
C ILE A 20 23.45 -27.33 -1.33
N PRO A 21 23.75 -27.57 -2.61
CA PRO A 21 23.27 -26.75 -3.72
C PRO A 21 21.75 -26.80 -3.85
N TYR A 22 21.10 -25.66 -4.10
CA TYR A 22 19.64 -25.61 -4.28
C TYR A 22 19.16 -26.45 -5.46
N ASP A 23 19.90 -26.40 -6.57
CA ASP A 23 19.66 -27.09 -7.84
C ASP A 23 20.27 -28.50 -7.84
N SER A 24 19.91 -29.30 -6.83
CA SER A 24 20.42 -30.66 -6.69
C SER A 24 19.37 -31.68 -6.23
N GLU A 25 19.58 -32.94 -6.59
CA GLU A 25 18.75 -34.06 -6.13
C GLU A 25 18.73 -34.17 -4.61
N GLU A 26 19.87 -33.87 -3.95
CA GLU A 26 19.98 -33.90 -2.50
C GLU A 26 19.03 -32.88 -1.87
N ALA A 27 18.97 -31.66 -2.40
CA ALA A 27 18.05 -30.62 -1.93
C ALA A 27 16.58 -31.00 -2.18
N VAL A 28 16.26 -31.57 -3.34
CA VAL A 28 14.91 -32.05 -3.66
C VAL A 28 14.46 -33.15 -2.69
N VAL A 29 15.30 -34.15 -2.44
CA VAL A 29 15.00 -35.22 -1.47
C VAL A 29 14.84 -34.67 -0.05
N LEU A 30 15.69 -33.71 0.35
CA LEU A 30 15.59 -33.07 1.65
C LEU A 30 14.29 -32.26 1.80
N ALA A 31 13.87 -31.56 0.75
CA ALA A 31 12.62 -30.81 0.71
C ALA A 31 11.40 -31.72 0.94
N GLU A 32 11.35 -32.87 0.27
CA GLU A 32 10.29 -33.86 0.46
C GLU A 32 10.24 -34.35 1.90
N ARG A 33 11.40 -34.72 2.47
CA ARG A 33 11.50 -35.22 3.85
C ARG A 33 11.05 -34.20 4.88
N ILE A 34 11.46 -32.94 4.72
CA ILE A 34 11.09 -31.86 5.67
C ILE A 34 9.60 -31.56 5.58
N MET A 35 9.06 -31.42 4.36
CA MET A 35 7.66 -31.07 4.22
C MET A 35 6.74 -32.22 4.65
N ASP A 36 7.15 -33.48 4.41
CA ASP A 36 6.44 -34.66 4.91
C ASP A 36 6.41 -34.70 6.44
N PHE A 37 7.56 -34.47 7.09
CA PHE A 37 7.62 -34.37 8.55
C PHE A 37 6.69 -33.29 9.10
N ILE A 38 6.70 -32.09 8.51
CA ILE A 38 5.82 -30.98 8.91
C ILE A 38 4.36 -31.36 8.74
N ARG A 39 4.00 -31.95 7.60
CA ARG A 39 2.64 -32.40 7.32
C ARG A 39 2.19 -33.45 8.33
N GLN A 40 3.02 -34.45 8.61
CA GLN A 40 2.71 -35.49 9.58
C GLN A 40 2.41 -34.88 10.95
N LYS A 41 3.27 -33.98 11.44
CA LYS A 41 3.05 -33.31 12.73
C LYS A 41 1.82 -32.41 12.75
N ALA A 42 1.53 -31.73 11.65
CA ALA A 42 0.33 -30.90 11.53
C ALA A 42 -0.96 -31.75 11.52
N VAL A 43 -0.93 -32.92 10.85
CA VAL A 43 -2.04 -33.89 10.86
C VAL A 43 -2.24 -34.50 12.23
N GLU A 44 -1.18 -35.01 12.88
CA GLU A 44 -1.23 -35.55 14.24
C GLU A 44 -1.85 -34.54 15.23
N THR A 45 -1.42 -33.28 15.15
CA THR A 45 -1.95 -32.19 15.98
C THR A 45 -3.41 -31.89 15.68
N SER A 46 -3.80 -31.87 14.40
CA SER A 46 -5.20 -31.69 13.99
C SER A 46 -6.10 -32.82 14.47
N GLN A 47 -5.59 -34.05 14.54
CA GLN A 47 -6.32 -35.21 15.07
C GLN A 47 -6.51 -35.09 16.59
N ALA A 48 -5.45 -34.79 17.34
CA ALA A 48 -5.56 -34.56 18.78
C ALA A 48 -6.56 -33.43 19.13
N LEU A 49 -6.57 -32.35 18.34
CA LEU A 49 -7.56 -31.27 18.50
C LEU A 49 -8.98 -31.69 18.14
N ALA A 50 -9.16 -32.70 17.28
CA ALA A 50 -10.46 -33.25 16.94
C ALA A 50 -11.02 -34.08 18.10
N ASP A 51 -10.17 -34.82 18.80
CA ASP A 51 -10.55 -35.59 19.98
C ASP A 51 -11.04 -34.67 21.12
N GLU A 52 -10.38 -33.53 21.32
CA GLU A 52 -10.77 -32.55 22.35
C GLU A 52 -12.00 -31.71 21.93
N ARG A 53 -12.09 -31.28 20.67
CA ARG A 53 -13.02 -30.21 20.24
C ARG A 53 -14.01 -30.62 19.15
N GLY A 54 -13.98 -31.88 18.73
CA GLY A 54 -14.72 -32.43 17.59
C GLY A 54 -14.07 -32.14 16.22
N PRO A 55 -14.42 -32.89 15.17
CA PRO A 55 -13.91 -32.70 13.82
C PRO A 55 -14.32 -31.36 13.17
N PHE A 56 -13.79 -31.05 11.98
CA PHE A 56 -14.32 -29.92 11.20
C PHE A 56 -15.77 -30.16 10.74
N PRO A 57 -16.58 -29.10 10.52
CA PRO A 57 -18.02 -29.25 10.28
C PRO A 57 -18.44 -30.14 9.09
N ALA A 58 -17.64 -30.20 8.02
CA ALA A 58 -17.91 -31.01 6.83
C ALA A 58 -17.03 -32.27 6.76
N PHE A 59 -16.69 -32.86 7.90
CA PHE A 59 -15.84 -34.05 7.96
C PHE A 59 -16.50 -35.26 7.28
N ASN A 60 -17.76 -35.54 7.61
CA ASN A 60 -18.49 -36.67 7.05
C ASN A 60 -18.60 -36.55 5.52
N GLY A 61 -18.22 -37.60 4.79
CA GLY A 61 -18.17 -37.65 3.32
C GLY A 61 -16.99 -36.91 2.69
N SER A 62 -16.04 -36.40 3.48
CA SER A 62 -14.81 -35.78 2.97
C SER A 62 -13.73 -36.83 2.66
N VAL A 63 -12.65 -36.41 1.99
CA VAL A 63 -11.46 -37.26 1.76
C VAL A 63 -10.76 -37.74 3.05
N HIS A 64 -11.12 -37.16 4.20
CA HIS A 64 -10.59 -37.55 5.51
C HIS A 64 -11.51 -38.51 6.27
N ASP A 65 -12.74 -38.71 5.80
CA ASP A 65 -13.71 -39.65 6.37
C ASP A 65 -13.41 -41.08 5.90
N VAL A 66 -12.30 -41.62 6.37
CA VAL A 66 -11.78 -42.95 6.02
C VAL A 66 -11.91 -43.88 7.23
N PRO A 67 -12.59 -45.04 7.11
CA PRO A 67 -12.71 -45.99 8.21
C PRO A 67 -11.35 -46.38 8.80
N GLY A 68 -11.23 -46.33 10.13
CA GLY A 68 -9.99 -46.63 10.85
C GLY A 68 -8.97 -45.48 10.96
N ARG A 69 -9.24 -44.32 10.34
CA ARG A 69 -8.39 -43.13 10.49
C ARG A 69 -8.98 -42.17 11.55
N PRO A 70 -8.17 -41.60 12.46
CA PRO A 70 -8.66 -40.62 13.42
C PRO A 70 -9.22 -39.37 12.73
N PRO A 71 -10.34 -38.80 13.25
CA PRO A 71 -10.96 -37.60 12.68
C PRO A 71 -10.02 -36.40 12.77
N MET A 72 -10.20 -35.42 11.88
CA MET A 72 -9.37 -34.21 11.84
C MET A 72 -10.16 -32.96 12.26
N ARG A 73 -9.50 -32.03 12.96
CA ARG A 73 -10.09 -30.74 13.36
C ARG A 73 -10.12 -29.73 12.22
N ASN A 74 -9.18 -29.84 11.30
CA ASN A 74 -8.95 -28.90 10.20
C ASN A 74 -9.03 -29.65 8.86
N ALA A 75 -9.75 -29.11 7.86
CA ALA A 75 -9.85 -29.77 6.55
C ALA A 75 -8.55 -29.75 5.74
N THR A 76 -7.68 -28.77 6.01
CA THR A 76 -6.32 -28.65 5.46
C THR A 76 -5.41 -28.14 6.57
N VAL A 77 -4.15 -28.57 6.56
CA VAL A 77 -3.18 -28.18 7.59
C VAL A 77 -1.93 -27.50 7.02
N THR A 78 -1.57 -27.73 5.76
CA THR A 78 -0.34 -27.18 5.15
C THR A 78 -0.58 -26.32 3.90
N THR A 79 0.19 -25.24 3.79
CA THR A 79 0.24 -24.31 2.64
C THR A 79 1.57 -23.58 2.66
N ILE A 80 2.28 -23.49 1.54
CA ILE A 80 3.46 -22.61 1.45
C ILE A 80 3.05 -21.28 0.81
N ALA A 81 2.88 -20.27 1.64
CA ALA A 81 2.56 -18.91 1.22
C ALA A 81 3.83 -18.06 1.03
N PRO A 82 3.76 -16.94 0.29
CA PRO A 82 4.84 -15.96 0.30
C PRO A 82 5.11 -15.45 1.71
N THR A 83 6.38 -15.34 2.08
CA THR A 83 6.78 -14.86 3.41
C THR A 83 7.58 -13.57 3.36
N GLY A 84 7.43 -12.75 2.31
CA GLY A 84 8.24 -11.56 2.05
C GLY A 84 8.51 -10.72 3.30
N THR A 85 7.48 -10.14 3.91
CA THR A 85 7.65 -9.28 5.10
C THR A 85 8.13 -10.03 6.34
N ILE A 86 7.58 -11.20 6.63
CA ILE A 86 7.93 -11.95 7.87
C ILE A 86 9.32 -12.58 7.80
N SER A 87 9.83 -12.85 6.59
CA SER A 87 11.19 -13.34 6.37
C SER A 87 12.24 -12.25 6.66
N ILE A 88 11.91 -10.97 6.40
CA ILE A 88 12.74 -9.84 6.81
C ILE A 88 12.81 -9.74 8.33
N ILE A 89 11.67 -9.89 9.03
CA ILE A 89 11.62 -9.89 10.50
C ILE A 89 12.47 -11.03 11.08
N ALA A 90 12.37 -12.22 10.48
CA ALA A 90 13.16 -13.38 10.88
C ALA A 90 14.60 -13.39 10.35
N ASN A 91 14.97 -12.38 9.55
CA ASN A 91 16.25 -12.25 8.86
C ASN A 91 16.67 -13.54 8.12
N THR A 92 15.77 -14.05 7.27
CA THR A 92 15.96 -15.29 6.52
C THR A 92 15.37 -15.20 5.11
N THR A 93 15.68 -16.16 4.24
CA THR A 93 15.14 -16.25 2.87
C THR A 93 13.63 -16.50 2.87
N SER A 94 12.91 -15.92 1.91
CA SER A 94 11.45 -16.04 1.83
C SER A 94 10.99 -17.42 1.36
N GLY A 95 10.07 -18.04 2.09
CA GLY A 95 9.39 -19.26 1.69
C GLY A 95 10.38 -20.39 1.37
N ILE A 96 10.18 -20.97 0.19
CA ILE A 96 11.10 -21.92 -0.42
C ILE A 96 11.93 -21.31 -1.54
N GLU A 97 11.97 -19.98 -1.65
CA GLU A 97 12.68 -19.31 -2.73
C GLU A 97 14.20 -19.44 -2.56
N PRO A 98 14.96 -19.58 -3.66
CA PRO A 98 16.39 -19.35 -3.63
C PRO A 98 16.69 -17.88 -3.34
N LEU A 99 17.95 -17.60 -3.04
CA LEU A 99 18.38 -16.24 -2.79
C LEU A 99 18.30 -15.44 -4.10
N PHE A 100 17.64 -14.29 -4.09
CA PHE A 100 17.62 -13.43 -5.27
C PHE A 100 19.01 -12.85 -5.53
N ALA A 101 19.62 -12.26 -4.49
CA ALA A 101 20.92 -11.56 -4.53
C ALA A 101 21.81 -11.95 -3.35
N ILE A 102 23.08 -12.26 -3.59
CA ILE A 102 24.07 -12.44 -2.51
C ILE A 102 24.50 -11.09 -1.93
N CYS A 103 24.78 -10.13 -2.79
CA CYS A 103 25.07 -8.74 -2.46
C CYS A 103 24.17 -7.84 -3.29
N TYR A 104 23.71 -6.73 -2.72
CA TYR A 104 22.95 -5.70 -3.44
C TYR A 104 23.27 -4.31 -2.92
N HIS A 105 23.06 -3.29 -3.75
CA HIS A 105 23.20 -1.91 -3.33
C HIS A 105 21.92 -1.42 -2.69
N ARG A 106 22.05 -0.89 -1.48
CA ARG A 106 20.99 -0.12 -0.82
C ARG A 106 21.33 1.36 -0.88
N ASN A 107 20.44 2.14 -1.47
CA ASN A 107 20.55 3.60 -1.45
C ASN A 107 20.21 4.08 -0.04
N VAL A 108 21.16 4.76 0.59
CA VAL A 108 20.97 5.43 1.88
C VAL A 108 20.82 6.93 1.63
N LEU A 109 20.21 7.64 2.59
CA LEU A 109 20.17 9.10 2.63
C LEU A 109 21.58 9.66 2.32
N ASP A 110 21.64 10.71 1.50
CA ASP A 110 22.87 11.34 0.96
C ASP A 110 23.51 10.70 -0.29
N ASN A 111 22.75 9.94 -1.10
CA ASN A 111 23.23 9.37 -2.37
C ASN A 111 24.41 8.39 -2.23
N GLN A 112 24.66 7.89 -1.01
CA GLN A 112 25.67 6.87 -0.76
C GLN A 112 25.07 5.48 -1.05
N ARG A 113 25.79 4.70 -1.85
CA ARG A 113 25.47 3.29 -2.11
C ARG A 113 26.19 2.44 -1.09
N LEU A 114 25.45 1.83 -0.17
CA LEU A 114 26.01 0.81 0.72
C LEU A 114 25.78 -0.57 0.11
N VAL A 115 26.82 -1.39 0.07
CA VAL A 115 26.71 -2.79 -0.30
C VAL A 115 26.18 -3.56 0.90
N GLU A 116 24.99 -4.13 0.76
CA GLU A 116 24.41 -5.05 1.73
C GLU A 116 24.74 -6.48 1.27
N VAL A 117 25.28 -7.29 2.18
CA VAL A 117 25.75 -8.65 1.92
C VAL A 117 24.92 -9.60 2.75
N HIS A 118 24.51 -10.73 2.17
CA HIS A 118 23.82 -11.79 2.90
C HIS A 118 24.63 -12.20 4.16
N PRO A 119 24.02 -12.19 5.37
CA PRO A 119 24.77 -12.35 6.62
C PRO A 119 25.60 -13.63 6.70
N TYR A 120 25.06 -14.76 6.22
CA TYR A 120 25.76 -16.05 6.27
C TYR A 120 26.90 -16.10 5.26
N PHE A 121 26.70 -15.54 4.06
CA PHE A 121 27.77 -15.42 3.07
C PHE A 121 28.91 -14.55 3.59
N LYS A 122 28.60 -13.43 4.25
CA LYS A 122 29.60 -12.54 4.86
C LYS A 122 30.42 -13.26 5.92
N GLU A 123 29.76 -13.93 6.86
CA GLU A 123 30.43 -14.71 7.91
C GLU A 123 31.34 -15.80 7.30
N LEU A 124 30.84 -16.52 6.30
CA LEU A 124 31.59 -17.56 5.60
C LEU A 124 32.82 -16.99 4.90
N ALA A 125 32.65 -15.92 4.13
CA ALA A 125 33.73 -15.28 3.39
C ALA A 125 34.84 -14.75 4.31
N GLN A 126 34.47 -14.23 5.47
CA GLN A 126 35.42 -13.80 6.50
C GLN A 126 36.15 -14.98 7.11
N ARG A 127 35.43 -16.07 7.43
CA ARG A 127 36.01 -17.29 8.00
C ARG A 127 37.00 -17.97 7.06
N GLU A 128 36.70 -17.99 5.76
CA GLU A 128 37.55 -18.62 4.75
C GLU A 128 38.58 -17.69 4.13
N GLY A 129 38.61 -16.41 4.55
CA GLY A 129 39.65 -15.47 4.17
C GLY A 129 39.56 -14.93 2.74
N PHE A 130 38.41 -15.06 2.06
CA PHE A 130 38.19 -14.47 0.73
C PHE A 130 37.36 -13.18 0.75
N TYR A 131 36.91 -12.73 1.92
CA TYR A 131 36.18 -11.47 2.05
C TYR A 131 37.06 -10.25 1.73
N SER A 132 36.57 -9.37 0.85
CA SER A 132 37.07 -8.00 0.68
C SER A 132 35.94 -7.09 0.21
N ASP A 133 36.00 -5.81 0.57
CA ASP A 133 34.94 -4.86 0.17
C ASP A 133 34.84 -4.74 -1.36
N GLY A 134 35.98 -4.75 -2.07
CA GLY A 134 36.01 -4.77 -3.53
C GLY A 134 35.41 -6.04 -4.15
N LEU A 135 35.54 -7.19 -3.49
CA LEU A 135 34.84 -8.40 -3.92
C LEU A 135 33.33 -8.27 -3.69
N MET A 136 32.89 -7.74 -2.55
CA MET A 136 31.46 -7.56 -2.27
C MET A 136 30.80 -6.58 -3.25
N GLU A 137 31.49 -5.48 -3.58
CA GLU A 137 31.07 -4.55 -4.64
C GLU A 137 30.97 -5.25 -5.99
N LYS A 138 31.98 -6.05 -6.37
CA LYS A 138 31.95 -6.82 -7.62
C LYS A 138 30.76 -7.79 -7.67
N ILE A 139 30.47 -8.49 -6.56
CA ILE A 139 29.32 -9.40 -6.48
C ILE A 139 28.00 -8.63 -6.61
N ALA A 140 27.89 -7.45 -5.99
CA ALA A 140 26.70 -6.61 -6.09
C ALA A 140 26.48 -6.08 -7.52
N GLU A 141 27.56 -5.81 -8.26
CA GLU A 141 27.51 -5.39 -9.66
C GLU A 141 27.17 -6.55 -10.61
N GLU A 142 27.81 -7.70 -10.46
CA GLU A 142 27.67 -8.83 -11.39
C GLU A 142 26.46 -9.72 -11.09
N GLY A 143 25.90 -9.67 -9.87
CA GLY A 143 24.70 -10.39 -9.44
C GLY A 143 24.89 -11.90 -9.20
N SER A 144 25.91 -12.51 -9.81
CA SER A 144 26.24 -13.93 -9.68
C SER A 144 27.72 -14.13 -9.34
N ILE A 145 28.02 -15.09 -8.47
CA ILE A 145 29.40 -15.42 -8.06
C ILE A 145 30.06 -16.49 -8.93
N GLN A 146 29.31 -17.13 -9.84
CA GLN A 146 29.76 -18.36 -10.53
C GLN A 146 31.04 -18.13 -11.35
N HIS A 147 31.19 -16.95 -11.94
CA HIS A 147 32.29 -16.57 -12.83
C HIS A 147 33.41 -15.79 -12.13
N ILE A 148 33.27 -15.49 -10.84
CA ILE A 148 34.24 -14.66 -10.10
C ILE A 148 35.43 -15.50 -9.62
N ALA A 149 36.63 -15.14 -10.04
CA ALA A 149 37.87 -15.75 -9.55
C ALA A 149 38.13 -15.39 -8.08
N GLY A 150 38.73 -16.30 -7.31
CA GLY A 150 39.07 -16.09 -5.89
C GLY A 150 38.00 -16.54 -4.89
N ILE A 151 36.80 -16.90 -5.36
CA ILE A 151 35.78 -17.56 -4.53
C ILE A 151 35.96 -19.09 -4.67
N PRO A 152 36.01 -19.87 -3.57
CA PRO A 152 36.15 -21.32 -3.64
C PRO A 152 35.00 -22.00 -4.40
N ASP A 153 35.29 -23.03 -5.19
CA ASP A 153 34.30 -23.70 -6.05
C ASP A 153 33.14 -24.32 -5.27
N TRP A 154 33.40 -24.80 -4.07
CA TRP A 154 32.36 -25.35 -3.21
C TRP A 154 31.37 -24.26 -2.74
N VAL A 155 31.84 -23.02 -2.53
CA VAL A 155 30.99 -21.87 -2.20
C VAL A 155 30.13 -21.51 -3.40
N LYS A 156 30.73 -21.44 -4.59
CA LYS A 156 30.01 -21.16 -5.85
C LYS A 156 28.88 -22.15 -6.08
N ARG A 157 29.16 -23.44 -5.88
CA ARG A 157 28.17 -24.51 -5.98
C ARG A 157 26.99 -24.29 -5.03
N VAL A 158 27.23 -23.85 -3.80
CA VAL A 158 26.18 -23.72 -2.77
C VAL A 158 25.39 -22.42 -2.90
N PHE A 159 26.07 -21.31 -3.16
CA PHE A 159 25.47 -19.98 -3.25
C PHE A 159 25.08 -19.66 -4.70
N VAL A 160 24.04 -20.34 -5.16
CA VAL A 160 23.35 -20.06 -6.42
C VAL A 160 22.20 -19.08 -6.18
N THR A 161 22.07 -18.10 -7.06
CA THR A 161 20.95 -17.16 -7.05
C THR A 161 19.77 -17.65 -7.88
N SER A 162 18.61 -16.99 -7.76
CA SER A 162 17.42 -17.31 -8.57
C SER A 162 17.70 -17.34 -10.08
N HIS A 163 18.64 -16.52 -10.56
CA HIS A 163 19.02 -16.41 -11.97
C HIS A 163 20.08 -17.43 -12.39
N ASP A 164 20.82 -18.01 -11.44
CA ASP A 164 21.78 -19.09 -11.72
C ASP A 164 21.07 -20.44 -11.89
N ILE A 165 19.90 -20.60 -11.28
CA ILE A 165 19.14 -21.86 -11.23
C ILE A 165 18.29 -22.02 -12.48
N SER A 166 18.40 -23.18 -13.14
CA SER A 166 17.57 -23.47 -14.32
C SER A 166 16.08 -23.55 -13.98
N PRO A 167 15.18 -23.20 -14.92
CA PRO A 167 13.74 -23.27 -14.70
C PRO A 167 13.25 -24.66 -14.27
N GLU A 168 13.87 -25.73 -14.79
CA GLU A 168 13.57 -27.11 -14.39
C GLU A 168 13.77 -27.32 -12.89
N TRP A 169 14.91 -26.90 -12.33
CA TRP A 169 15.21 -27.08 -10.91
C TRP A 169 14.25 -26.29 -10.01
N HIS A 170 13.82 -25.10 -10.43
CA HIS A 170 12.78 -24.36 -9.71
C HIS A 170 11.47 -25.16 -9.61
N VAL A 171 11.03 -25.77 -10.71
CA VAL A 171 9.79 -26.57 -10.75
C VAL A 171 9.95 -27.86 -9.95
N ARG A 172 11.08 -28.56 -10.07
CA ARG A 172 11.37 -29.80 -9.32
C ARG A 172 11.36 -29.55 -7.81
N MET A 173 11.96 -28.44 -7.37
CA MET A 173 11.91 -28.03 -5.96
C MET A 173 10.48 -27.73 -5.52
N GLN A 174 9.70 -27.00 -6.34
CA GLN A 174 8.30 -26.73 -6.03
C GLN A 174 7.49 -28.02 -5.90
N ALA A 175 7.69 -28.98 -6.81
CA ALA A 175 7.00 -30.25 -6.81
C ALA A 175 7.32 -31.08 -5.57
N ALA A 176 8.58 -31.11 -5.12
CA ALA A 176 8.99 -31.77 -3.89
C ALA A 176 8.19 -31.29 -2.68
N PHE A 177 8.05 -29.97 -2.50
CA PHE A 177 7.22 -29.41 -1.44
C PHE A 177 5.72 -29.65 -1.66
N GLN A 178 5.27 -29.66 -2.92
CA GLN A 178 3.84 -29.83 -3.24
C GLN A 178 3.32 -31.21 -2.83
N LYS A 179 4.15 -32.26 -2.89
CA LYS A 179 3.80 -33.65 -2.50
C LYS A 179 3.20 -33.74 -1.09
N SER A 180 3.72 -32.94 -0.15
CA SER A 180 3.29 -32.92 1.25
C SER A 180 2.55 -31.62 1.65
N THR A 181 2.00 -30.90 0.67
CA THR A 181 1.21 -29.68 0.89
C THR A 181 -0.25 -29.88 0.50
N ASP A 182 -1.18 -29.68 1.45
CA ASP A 182 -2.62 -29.88 1.22
C ASP A 182 -3.20 -28.84 0.25
N ASN A 183 -2.82 -27.57 0.40
CA ASN A 183 -3.14 -26.51 -0.56
C ASN A 183 -2.01 -26.38 -1.61
N ALA A 184 -1.73 -25.17 -2.08
CA ALA A 184 -0.70 -24.91 -3.09
C ALA A 184 0.63 -24.43 -2.46
N VAL A 185 1.69 -24.48 -3.28
CA VAL A 185 3.00 -23.92 -2.99
C VAL A 185 3.21 -22.66 -3.82
N SER A 186 3.45 -21.53 -3.16
CA SER A 186 3.83 -20.27 -3.81
C SER A 186 5.34 -20.23 -3.98
N LYS A 187 5.80 -20.45 -5.21
CA LYS A 187 7.19 -20.32 -5.63
C LYS A 187 7.26 -19.71 -7.02
N THR A 188 8.24 -18.85 -7.24
CA THR A 188 8.49 -18.17 -8.51
C THR A 188 9.58 -18.91 -9.29
N VAL A 189 9.33 -19.13 -10.58
CA VAL A 189 10.33 -19.56 -11.56
C VAL A 189 10.84 -18.30 -12.25
N ASN A 190 12.08 -17.93 -11.96
CA ASN A 190 12.73 -16.76 -12.56
C ASN A 190 13.34 -17.11 -13.92
N PHE A 191 13.16 -16.22 -14.88
CA PHE A 191 13.71 -16.31 -16.23
C PHE A 191 14.45 -15.04 -16.58
N SER A 192 15.51 -15.20 -17.38
CA SER A 192 16.21 -14.07 -18.00
C SER A 192 15.31 -13.33 -18.99
N ASN A 193 15.69 -12.08 -19.32
CA ASN A 193 14.93 -11.25 -20.25
C ASN A 193 14.82 -11.87 -21.65
N ASP A 194 15.80 -12.66 -22.08
CA ASP A 194 15.85 -13.31 -23.40
C ASP A 194 15.10 -14.65 -23.47
N ALA A 195 14.49 -15.12 -22.38
CA ALA A 195 13.73 -16.36 -22.36
C ALA A 195 12.64 -16.41 -23.44
N ALA A 196 12.57 -17.52 -24.17
CA ALA A 196 11.63 -17.76 -25.25
C ALA A 196 10.27 -18.23 -24.73
N LEU A 197 9.23 -18.09 -25.55
CA LEU A 197 7.89 -18.61 -25.24
C LEU A 197 7.90 -20.12 -24.96
N LYS A 198 8.76 -20.87 -25.66
CA LYS A 198 8.89 -22.32 -25.48
C LYS A 198 9.43 -22.68 -24.10
N ASP A 199 10.40 -21.91 -23.57
CA ASP A 199 10.97 -22.17 -22.25
C ASP A 199 9.92 -21.98 -21.15
N ILE A 200 9.02 -21.00 -21.33
CA ILE A 200 7.89 -20.75 -20.44
C ILE A 200 6.85 -21.88 -20.55
N GLU A 201 6.53 -22.32 -21.77
CA GLU A 201 5.62 -23.44 -22.02
C GLU A 201 6.10 -24.73 -21.35
N GLU A 202 7.38 -25.06 -21.50
CA GLU A 202 8.01 -26.24 -20.90
C GLU A 202 7.89 -26.24 -19.37
N VAL A 203 7.99 -25.07 -18.72
CA VAL A 203 7.78 -24.95 -17.26
C VAL A 203 6.35 -25.27 -16.85
N TYR A 204 5.34 -24.77 -17.59
CA TYR A 204 3.94 -25.09 -17.29
C TYR A 204 3.64 -26.58 -17.47
N LEU A 205 4.17 -27.18 -18.55
CA LEU A 205 4.02 -28.61 -18.82
C LEU A 205 4.71 -29.46 -17.75
N LEU A 206 5.95 -29.14 -17.40
CA LEU A 206 6.69 -29.83 -16.35
C LEU A 206 6.00 -29.71 -14.99
N ALA A 207 5.50 -28.53 -14.64
CA ALA A 207 4.75 -28.33 -13.40
C ALA A 207 3.49 -29.19 -13.36
N TYR A 208 2.77 -29.29 -14.48
CA TYR A 208 1.59 -30.16 -14.60
C TYR A 208 1.96 -31.64 -14.46
N GLU A 209 3.00 -32.11 -15.17
CA GLU A 209 3.48 -33.49 -15.13
C GLU A 209 3.93 -33.91 -13.73
N LEU A 210 4.58 -33.00 -12.99
CA LEU A 210 5.04 -33.25 -11.62
C LEU A 210 3.95 -33.04 -10.55
N GLY A 211 2.72 -32.72 -10.95
CA GLY A 211 1.57 -32.59 -10.04
C GLY A 211 1.54 -31.30 -9.22
N CYS A 212 2.21 -30.24 -9.69
CA CYS A 212 2.09 -28.91 -9.10
C CYS A 212 0.66 -28.37 -9.26
N LYS A 213 0.09 -27.79 -8.20
CA LYS A 213 -1.28 -27.22 -8.22
C LYS A 213 -1.36 -25.83 -8.86
N GLY A 214 -0.19 -25.21 -9.07
CA GLY A 214 -0.02 -23.92 -9.70
C GLY A 214 1.46 -23.65 -9.88
N VAL A 215 1.82 -22.68 -10.70
CA VAL A 215 3.21 -22.25 -10.91
C VAL A 215 3.18 -20.75 -11.21
N THR A 216 4.17 -20.02 -10.69
CA THR A 216 4.34 -18.59 -10.98
C THR A 216 5.61 -18.43 -11.79
N VAL A 217 5.51 -17.72 -12.91
CA VAL A 217 6.66 -17.40 -13.77
C VAL A 217 6.93 -15.91 -13.70
N TYR A 218 8.19 -15.54 -13.57
CA TYR A 218 8.65 -14.17 -13.67
C TYR A 218 9.80 -14.08 -14.66
N ARG A 219 9.60 -13.33 -15.75
CA ARG A 219 10.62 -13.05 -16.76
C ARG A 219 11.18 -11.66 -16.54
N ASP A 220 12.50 -11.55 -16.45
CA ASP A 220 13.14 -10.26 -16.20
C ASP A 220 12.77 -9.23 -17.27
N GLY A 221 12.49 -8.00 -16.86
CA GLY A 221 12.03 -6.92 -17.74
C GLY A 221 10.58 -7.07 -18.23
N SER A 222 9.79 -8.01 -17.70
CA SER A 222 8.35 -8.11 -18.01
C SER A 222 7.48 -7.13 -17.20
N ARG A 223 8.07 -6.37 -16.27
CA ARG A 223 7.40 -5.31 -15.49
C ARG A 223 8.28 -4.06 -15.52
N ASP A 224 7.64 -2.90 -15.65
CA ASP A 224 8.31 -1.60 -15.72
C ASP A 224 9.01 -1.22 -14.41
N GLU A 225 8.50 -1.71 -13.27
CA GLU A 225 9.08 -1.51 -11.93
C GLU A 225 9.61 -2.84 -11.37
N GLN A 226 10.93 -2.93 -11.19
CA GLN A 226 11.61 -4.04 -10.50
C GLN A 226 12.14 -3.53 -9.15
N VAL A 227 11.74 -4.16 -8.04
CA VAL A 227 12.15 -3.76 -6.68
C VAL A 227 13.61 -4.16 -6.39
N LEU A 228 14.13 -5.16 -7.11
CA LEU A 228 15.49 -5.67 -6.98
C LEU A 228 16.11 -5.74 -8.38
N SER A 229 17.24 -5.07 -8.59
CA SER A 229 17.95 -5.03 -9.88
C SER A 229 19.45 -5.22 -9.67
N PHE A 230 20.10 -5.87 -10.63
CA PHE A 230 21.55 -6.08 -10.69
C PHE A 230 22.17 -5.28 -11.83
N GLY A 231 23.46 -4.94 -11.69
CA GLY A 231 24.26 -4.36 -12.77
C GLY A 231 24.37 -2.83 -12.76
N LYS A 232 25.51 -2.34 -13.25
CA LYS A 232 25.64 -0.98 -13.77
C LYS A 232 24.69 -0.81 -14.94
N ASP A 233 23.89 0.25 -14.92
CA ASP A 233 23.18 0.88 -16.03
C ASP A 233 23.45 0.23 -17.41
N LYS A 234 22.70 -0.81 -17.78
CA LYS A 234 22.62 -1.21 -19.19
C LYS A 234 21.80 -0.13 -19.92
N LYS A 235 22.53 0.71 -20.67
CA LYS A 235 22.10 1.91 -21.39
C LYS A 235 20.74 1.80 -22.09
N GLN A 236 19.88 2.77 -21.76
CA GLN A 236 19.04 3.61 -22.63
C GLN A 236 18.32 2.92 -23.80
N VAL A 237 17.08 2.51 -23.56
CA VAL A 237 16.00 2.75 -24.52
C VAL A 237 15.46 4.15 -24.21
N SER A 238 15.43 5.01 -25.24
CA SER A 238 15.00 6.42 -25.25
C SER A 238 14.44 6.97 -23.94
N ARG A 239 15.24 7.85 -23.34
CA ARG A 239 14.94 8.70 -22.18
C ARG A 239 13.70 9.56 -22.45
N ALA A 240 12.51 9.01 -22.28
CA ALA A 240 11.35 9.80 -21.89
C ALA A 240 11.50 10.02 -20.38
N GLN A 241 11.56 11.28 -19.99
CA GLN A 241 11.72 11.72 -18.61
C GLN A 241 10.58 11.13 -17.76
N HIS A 242 10.89 10.12 -16.95
CA HIS A 242 10.03 9.75 -15.84
C HIS A 242 10.83 9.92 -14.56
N GLU A 243 10.40 10.94 -13.83
CA GLU A 243 10.86 11.34 -12.51
C GLU A 243 10.77 10.15 -11.55
N GLU A 244 11.77 10.05 -10.67
CA GLU A 244 11.72 9.21 -9.47
C GLU A 244 10.33 9.33 -8.84
N GLN A 245 9.69 8.20 -8.50
CA GLN A 245 8.57 8.24 -7.54
C GLN A 245 9.14 8.62 -6.17
N VAL A 246 9.43 9.91 -6.02
CA VAL A 246 9.47 10.60 -4.74
C VAL A 246 8.11 10.31 -4.11
N LEU A 247 8.08 9.54 -3.01
CA LEU A 247 6.90 9.46 -2.15
C LEU A 247 6.36 10.90 -2.04
N PRO A 248 5.09 11.18 -2.42
CA PRO A 248 4.63 12.55 -2.61
C PRO A 248 4.79 13.33 -1.31
N ALA A 249 5.91 14.05 -1.22
CA ALA A 249 6.29 14.84 -0.08
C ALA A 249 5.81 16.25 -0.37
N PRO A 250 5.19 16.93 0.61
CA PRO A 250 4.67 18.26 0.37
C PRO A 250 5.85 19.19 0.05
N ARG A 251 5.78 19.85 -1.10
CA ARG A 251 6.76 20.89 -1.46
C ARG A 251 6.89 21.94 -0.35
N PRO A 252 8.10 22.48 -0.11
CA PRO A 252 8.32 23.49 0.93
C PRO A 252 7.40 24.70 0.71
N ARG A 253 6.87 25.23 1.81
CA ARG A 253 6.02 26.44 1.76
C ARG A 253 6.90 27.67 1.53
N PRO A 254 6.68 28.48 0.47
CA PRO A 254 7.40 29.74 0.28
C PRO A 254 7.15 30.74 1.42
N ALA A 255 8.06 31.68 1.59
CA ALA A 255 7.90 32.74 2.59
C ALA A 255 6.76 33.73 2.25
N VAL A 256 6.45 33.88 0.96
CA VAL A 256 5.39 34.77 0.45
C VAL A 256 4.58 34.00 -0.60
N THR A 257 3.25 34.07 -0.51
CA THR A 257 2.30 33.46 -1.44
C THR A 257 1.27 34.49 -1.89
N GLY A 258 0.79 34.40 -3.12
CA GLY A 258 -0.29 35.26 -3.65
C GLY A 258 -1.63 34.53 -3.58
N GLY A 259 -2.71 35.23 -3.25
CA GLY A 259 -4.00 34.57 -3.12
C GLY A 259 -5.17 35.53 -2.93
N MET A 260 -6.36 34.97 -2.76
CA MET A 260 -7.56 35.73 -2.41
C MET A 260 -8.34 34.99 -1.34
N THR A 261 -9.12 35.75 -0.57
CA THR A 261 -10.02 35.21 0.44
C THR A 261 -11.46 35.35 -0.05
N ILE A 262 -12.15 34.23 -0.17
CA ILE A 262 -13.54 34.15 -0.60
C ILE A 262 -14.42 33.93 0.63
N LYS A 263 -15.45 34.77 0.79
CA LYS A 263 -16.41 34.64 1.87
C LYS A 263 -17.59 33.76 1.45
N MET A 264 -17.71 32.62 2.10
CA MET A 264 -18.81 31.66 1.95
C MET A 264 -19.78 31.76 3.13
N LYS A 265 -21.08 31.71 2.88
CA LYS A 265 -22.11 31.59 3.93
C LYS A 265 -22.48 30.12 4.09
N THR A 266 -22.32 29.60 5.30
CA THR A 266 -22.70 28.22 5.64
C THR A 266 -23.79 28.26 6.72
N GLY A 267 -24.47 27.13 6.98
CA GLY A 267 -25.41 27.06 8.10
C GLY A 267 -24.77 27.24 9.47
N CYS A 268 -23.44 27.07 9.59
CA CYS A 268 -22.67 27.30 10.82
C CYS A 268 -22.12 28.73 10.94
N GLY A 269 -22.36 29.61 9.95
CA GLY A 269 -21.89 30.99 9.91
C GLY A 269 -21.04 31.32 8.67
N ASN A 270 -20.39 32.49 8.71
CA ASN A 270 -19.49 32.91 7.64
C ASN A 270 -18.17 32.13 7.70
N LEU A 271 -17.84 31.46 6.61
CA LEU A 271 -16.60 30.76 6.37
C LEU A 271 -15.74 31.58 5.40
N TYR A 272 -14.57 32.00 5.84
CA TYR A 272 -13.60 32.69 5.00
C TYR A 272 -12.60 31.65 4.49
N VAL A 273 -12.56 31.47 3.17
CA VAL A 273 -11.68 30.51 2.52
C VAL A 273 -10.58 31.29 1.81
N THR A 274 -9.37 31.25 2.34
CA THR A 274 -8.19 31.83 1.72
C THR A 274 -7.52 30.78 0.86
N VAL A 275 -7.38 31.05 -0.44
CA VAL A 275 -6.72 30.15 -1.39
C VAL A 275 -5.49 30.86 -1.92
N ASN A 276 -4.34 30.22 -1.74
CA ASN A 276 -3.01 30.75 -2.01
C ASN A 276 -2.27 29.89 -3.03
N GLU A 277 -1.45 30.57 -3.81
CA GLU A 277 -0.65 30.03 -4.89
C GLU A 277 0.80 30.51 -4.80
N ASP A 278 1.66 29.73 -5.42
CA ASP A 278 3.04 30.09 -5.69
C ASP A 278 3.37 29.81 -7.17
N GLU A 279 4.66 29.84 -7.51
CA GLU A 279 5.17 29.65 -8.87
C GLU A 279 4.74 28.32 -9.51
N LYS A 280 4.35 27.31 -8.71
CA LYS A 280 3.91 25.99 -9.20
C LYS A 280 2.39 25.79 -9.13
N GLY A 281 1.63 26.82 -8.76
CA GLY A 281 0.16 26.80 -8.66
C GLY A 281 -0.36 26.73 -7.23
N LEU A 282 -1.59 26.21 -7.06
CA LEU A 282 -2.25 26.08 -5.76
C LEU A 282 -1.35 25.37 -4.75
N CYS A 283 -1.17 25.99 -3.58
CA CYS A 283 -0.24 25.51 -2.58
C CYS A 283 -0.86 25.45 -1.17
N GLU A 284 -1.89 26.26 -0.91
CA GLU A 284 -2.39 26.43 0.44
C GLU A 284 -3.83 26.90 0.44
N VAL A 285 -4.59 26.33 1.37
CA VAL A 285 -5.98 26.68 1.63
C VAL A 285 -6.15 26.80 3.12
N PHE A 286 -6.63 27.96 3.57
CA PHE A 286 -7.04 28.17 4.95
C PHE A 286 -8.52 28.42 5.02
N THR A 287 -9.14 27.88 6.06
CA THR A 287 -10.50 28.21 6.41
C THR A 287 -10.53 28.86 7.78
N GLN A 288 -11.13 30.03 7.87
CA GLN A 288 -11.44 30.66 9.15
C GLN A 288 -12.94 30.85 9.24
N MET A 289 -13.56 30.21 10.21
CA MET A 289 -14.92 30.53 10.61
C MET A 289 -14.83 31.68 11.63
N GLY A 290 -15.74 32.66 11.55
CA GLY A 290 -15.68 33.90 12.35
C GLY A 290 -15.80 33.70 13.88
N LYS A 291 -16.77 34.35 14.53
CA LYS A 291 -16.96 34.31 16.00
C LYS A 291 -17.38 32.93 16.57
N ALA A 292 -17.41 31.89 15.74
CA ALA A 292 -17.84 30.55 16.12
C ALA A 292 -16.63 29.64 16.37
N GLY A 293 -16.24 29.48 17.63
CA GLY A 293 -15.45 28.32 18.06
C GLY A 293 -16.34 27.06 18.12
N GLY A 294 -15.75 25.87 17.96
CA GLY A 294 -16.47 24.59 18.08
C GLY A 294 -16.11 23.56 17.01
N CYS A 295 -16.88 22.46 16.93
CA CYS A 295 -16.59 21.31 16.04
C CYS A 295 -16.48 21.69 14.57
N ALA A 296 -17.33 22.60 14.07
CA ALA A 296 -17.31 23.02 12.67
C ALA A 296 -16.04 23.84 12.32
N ALA A 297 -15.51 24.64 13.26
CA ALA A 297 -14.25 25.35 13.06
C ALA A 297 -13.07 24.37 13.02
N SER A 298 -13.02 23.46 14.00
CA SER A 298 -11.99 22.42 14.10
C SER A 298 -11.96 21.51 12.86
N GLN A 299 -13.13 21.05 12.41
CA GLN A 299 -13.25 20.22 11.21
C GLN A 299 -12.83 20.99 9.95
N SER A 300 -13.28 22.23 9.77
CA SER A 300 -12.89 23.04 8.62
C SER A 300 -11.38 23.30 8.58
N GLU A 301 -10.77 23.61 9.72
CA GLU A 301 -9.32 23.78 9.83
C GLU A 301 -8.58 22.47 9.50
N SER A 302 -9.04 21.33 10.03
CA SER A 302 -8.42 20.04 9.72
C SER A 302 -8.48 19.69 8.24
N VAL A 303 -9.63 19.91 7.58
CA VAL A 303 -9.83 19.65 6.16
C VAL A 303 -8.95 20.59 5.32
N SER A 304 -8.92 21.88 5.63
CA SER A 304 -8.10 22.84 4.88
C SER A 304 -6.59 22.59 5.00
N ARG A 305 -6.12 22.13 6.17
CA ARG A 305 -4.74 21.64 6.35
C ARG A 305 -4.43 20.41 5.49
N MET A 306 -5.35 19.44 5.45
CA MET A 306 -5.19 18.23 4.61
C MET A 306 -5.22 18.57 3.12
N VAL A 307 -6.09 19.49 2.70
CA VAL A 307 -6.12 20.01 1.33
C VAL A 307 -4.81 20.70 0.97
N SER A 308 -4.29 21.56 1.85
CA SER A 308 -2.99 22.22 1.66
C SER A 308 -1.84 21.22 1.54
N LEU A 309 -1.87 20.14 2.33
CA LEU A 309 -0.90 19.05 2.24
C LEU A 309 -1.01 18.35 0.88
N ALA A 310 -2.22 17.98 0.47
CA ALA A 310 -2.49 17.28 -0.79
C ALA A 310 -2.04 18.11 -2.01
N LEU A 311 -2.39 19.40 -2.05
CA LEU A 311 -1.95 20.33 -3.11
C LEU A 311 -0.43 20.42 -3.20
N ARG A 312 0.26 20.52 -2.06
CA ARG A 312 1.74 20.55 -2.03
C ARG A 312 2.38 19.21 -2.39
N SER A 313 1.63 18.13 -2.30
CA SER A 313 2.08 16.78 -2.62
C SER A 313 1.73 16.35 -4.05
N GLY A 314 1.27 17.29 -4.89
CA GLY A 314 0.99 17.04 -6.32
C GLY A 314 -0.39 16.46 -6.61
N VAL A 315 -1.33 16.50 -5.66
CA VAL A 315 -2.71 16.07 -5.92
C VAL A 315 -3.45 17.15 -6.71
N GLU A 316 -4.01 16.77 -7.86
CA GLU A 316 -4.82 17.64 -8.71
C GLU A 316 -6.00 18.28 -7.94
N ALA A 317 -6.15 19.59 -8.07
CA ALA A 317 -7.17 20.36 -7.35
C ALA A 317 -8.59 19.87 -7.67
N ASP A 318 -8.85 19.45 -8.90
CA ASP A 318 -10.16 18.90 -9.30
C ASP A 318 -10.49 17.58 -8.63
N ALA A 319 -9.48 16.74 -8.35
CA ALA A 319 -9.67 15.53 -7.57
C ALA A 319 -10.10 15.86 -6.14
N ILE A 320 -9.49 16.87 -5.53
CA ILE A 320 -9.85 17.36 -4.18
C ILE A 320 -11.26 17.95 -4.19
N VAL A 321 -11.58 18.83 -5.14
CA VAL A 321 -12.91 19.44 -5.28
C VAL A 321 -13.98 18.36 -5.43
N LYS A 322 -13.72 17.31 -6.21
CA LYS A 322 -14.65 16.18 -6.39
C LYS A 322 -14.91 15.42 -5.08
N GLN A 323 -13.90 15.25 -4.22
CA GLN A 323 -14.07 14.58 -2.92
C GLN A 323 -14.85 15.43 -1.91
N LEU A 324 -14.70 16.75 -1.95
CA LEU A 324 -15.35 17.66 -1.00
C LEU A 324 -16.77 18.07 -1.42
N SER A 325 -17.05 18.08 -2.72
CA SER A 325 -18.34 18.46 -3.28
C SER A 325 -19.44 17.47 -2.88
N GLY A 326 -20.60 17.97 -2.46
CA GLY A 326 -21.72 17.11 -2.11
C GLY A 326 -21.74 16.61 -0.66
N ILE A 327 -20.67 16.82 0.13
CA ILE A 327 -20.66 16.49 1.55
C ILE A 327 -21.72 17.32 2.27
N ARG A 328 -22.64 16.67 2.98
CA ARG A 328 -23.81 17.29 3.60
C ARG A 328 -23.67 17.32 5.12
N CYS A 329 -23.96 18.47 5.72
CA CYS A 329 -24.17 18.61 7.15
C CYS A 329 -25.66 18.88 7.46
N PRO A 330 -26.07 18.86 8.74
CA PRO A 330 -27.47 19.10 9.13
C PRO A 330 -28.00 20.52 8.84
N SER A 331 -27.13 21.45 8.42
CA SER A 331 -27.48 22.87 8.22
C SER A 331 -27.10 23.37 6.82
N PRO A 332 -27.72 22.85 5.74
CA PRO A 332 -27.52 23.37 4.39
C PRO A 332 -28.13 24.78 4.26
N LEU A 333 -27.52 25.63 3.43
CA LEU A 333 -27.95 27.01 3.21
C LEU A 333 -27.93 27.33 1.72
N TRP A 334 -28.90 28.10 1.24
CA TRP A 334 -28.84 28.68 -0.10
C TRP A 334 -28.05 29.99 -0.13
N GLN A 335 -27.11 30.11 -1.07
CA GLN A 335 -26.34 31.32 -1.33
C GLN A 335 -26.16 31.52 -2.84
N ASN A 336 -26.45 32.73 -3.34
CA ASN A 336 -26.19 33.14 -4.73
C ASN A 336 -26.71 32.18 -5.81
N GLY A 337 -27.90 31.59 -5.61
CA GLY A 337 -28.49 30.66 -6.58
C GLY A 337 -27.93 29.23 -6.51
N GLU A 338 -27.08 28.93 -5.54
CA GLU A 338 -26.62 27.57 -5.26
C GLU A 338 -26.87 27.14 -3.81
N MET A 339 -27.08 25.85 -3.61
CA MET A 339 -27.18 25.26 -2.28
C MET A 339 -25.80 24.89 -1.77
N ILE A 340 -25.41 25.38 -0.59
CA ILE A 340 -24.20 25.01 0.14
C ILE A 340 -24.58 23.95 1.17
N LEU A 341 -24.04 22.75 1.02
CA LEU A 341 -24.46 21.58 1.79
C LEU A 341 -23.73 21.42 3.13
N SER A 342 -22.50 21.93 3.23
CA SER A 342 -21.65 21.90 4.42
C SER A 342 -20.48 22.87 4.30
N CYS A 343 -19.64 22.96 5.34
CA CYS A 343 -18.36 23.68 5.28
C CYS A 343 -17.39 23.07 4.26
N SER A 344 -17.38 21.73 4.12
CA SER A 344 -16.55 21.03 3.12
C SER A 344 -17.03 21.30 1.69
N ASP A 345 -18.35 21.30 1.47
CA ASP A 345 -18.93 21.65 0.17
C ASP A 345 -18.70 23.14 -0.18
N ALA A 346 -18.76 24.02 0.82
CA ALA A 346 -18.39 25.43 0.67
C ALA A 346 -16.92 25.61 0.26
N LEU A 347 -16.01 24.82 0.85
CA LEU A 347 -14.59 24.81 0.50
C LEU A 347 -14.37 24.39 -0.97
N ALA A 348 -15.08 23.35 -1.42
CA ALA A 348 -15.02 22.87 -2.81
C ALA A 348 -15.49 23.94 -3.80
N LYS A 349 -16.58 24.65 -3.46
CA LYS A 349 -17.13 25.74 -4.28
C LYS A 349 -16.21 26.96 -4.29
N ALA A 350 -15.61 27.31 -3.16
CA ALA A 350 -14.64 28.40 -3.09
C ALA A 350 -13.40 28.12 -3.95
N LEU A 351 -12.91 26.88 -3.98
CA LEU A 351 -11.80 26.47 -4.86
C LEU A 351 -12.15 26.60 -6.36
N ARG A 352 -13.37 26.23 -6.75
CA ARG A 352 -13.86 26.45 -8.13
C ARG A 352 -13.96 27.93 -8.46
N GLN A 353 -14.63 28.69 -7.59
CA GLN A 353 -14.79 30.14 -7.77
C GLN A 353 -13.45 30.87 -7.85
N TYR A 354 -12.45 30.45 -7.06
CA TYR A 354 -11.10 31.00 -7.13
C TYR A 354 -10.50 30.83 -8.53
N ARG A 355 -10.63 29.64 -9.12
CA ARG A 355 -10.13 29.36 -10.48
C ARG A 355 -10.83 30.24 -11.51
N ASP A 356 -12.15 30.32 -11.47
CA ASP A 356 -12.93 31.14 -12.40
C ASP A 356 -12.52 32.62 -12.32
N LEU A 357 -12.32 33.14 -11.10
CA LEU A 357 -11.87 34.52 -10.89
C LEU A 357 -10.43 34.74 -11.36
N ARG A 358 -9.54 33.77 -11.16
CA ARG A 358 -8.14 33.85 -11.61
C ARG A 358 -8.05 33.82 -13.14
N GLU A 359 -8.82 32.96 -13.79
CA GLU A 359 -8.92 32.91 -15.26
C GLU A 359 -9.47 34.22 -15.83
N ALA A 360 -10.45 34.83 -15.17
CA ALA A 360 -11.03 36.11 -15.59
C ALA A 360 -10.12 37.33 -15.32
N ALA A 361 -9.26 37.29 -14.31
CA ALA A 361 -8.43 38.42 -13.89
C ALA A 361 -7.08 38.55 -14.65
N GLY A 362 -6.58 37.46 -15.25
CA GLY A 362 -5.25 37.45 -15.87
C GLY A 362 -4.09 37.58 -14.85
N PRO A 363 -2.81 37.55 -15.30
CA PRO A 363 -1.64 37.45 -14.42
C PRO A 363 -1.37 38.70 -13.56
N GLU A 364 -1.98 39.85 -13.86
CA GLU A 364 -1.82 41.08 -13.07
C GLU A 364 -3.15 41.80 -12.91
N THR A 365 -3.87 41.52 -11.80
CA THR A 365 -4.67 42.44 -10.96
C THR A 365 -5.86 41.71 -10.30
N VAL A 366 -5.84 41.55 -8.97
CA VAL A 366 -7.03 41.16 -8.19
C VAL A 366 -7.85 42.42 -7.91
N LYS A 367 -8.92 42.66 -8.67
CA LYS A 367 -9.93 43.68 -8.33
C LYS A 367 -10.85 43.14 -7.24
N VAL A 368 -11.11 43.94 -6.20
CA VAL A 368 -12.19 43.67 -5.25
C VAL A 368 -13.52 43.83 -5.99
N VAL A 369 -14.21 42.72 -6.25
CA VAL A 369 -15.56 42.71 -6.83
C VAL A 369 -16.56 42.27 -5.77
N ASP A 370 -17.44 43.18 -5.36
CA ASP A 370 -18.67 42.80 -4.66
C ASP A 370 -19.56 42.03 -5.65
N LEU A 371 -19.96 40.81 -5.30
CA LEU A 371 -20.81 39.97 -6.14
C LEU A 371 -22.19 40.63 -6.33
N PRO A 372 -22.71 40.78 -7.56
CA PRO A 372 -24.06 41.25 -7.79
C PRO A 372 -25.08 40.19 -7.37
N VAL A 373 -26.14 40.61 -6.68
CA VAL A 373 -27.29 39.77 -6.29
C VAL A 373 -28.37 39.89 -7.36
N PRO A 374 -28.68 38.85 -8.17
CA PRO A 374 -29.83 38.89 -9.07
C PRO A 374 -31.11 38.50 -8.33
N GLY A 375 -32.14 39.33 -8.44
CA GLY A 375 -33.42 39.16 -7.75
C GLY A 375 -34.51 38.41 -8.53
N ARG A 376 -35.32 37.64 -7.78
CA ARG A 376 -36.78 37.32 -7.94
C ARG A 376 -37.21 36.50 -9.18
N LYS A 377 -38.09 35.48 -9.15
CA LYS A 377 -39.44 35.28 -8.55
C LYS A 377 -39.88 33.78 -8.51
N THR A 378 -40.66 33.43 -7.46
CA THR A 378 -41.70 32.34 -7.31
C THR A 378 -41.28 30.86 -7.42
N ARG A 379 -41.82 29.87 -6.70
CA ARG A 379 -43.15 29.65 -6.06
C ARG A 379 -43.05 28.98 -4.67
N ARG A 380 -44.04 29.27 -3.82
CA ARG A 380 -44.34 28.56 -2.55
C ARG A 380 -44.82 27.13 -2.85
N GLY A 381 -44.33 26.16 -2.08
CA GLY A 381 -44.85 24.80 -2.05
C GLY A 381 -43.83 23.82 -1.45
N ASP A 382 -44.11 23.42 -0.21
CA ASP A 382 -43.78 22.12 0.39
C ASP A 382 -42.31 21.74 0.60
N ALA A 383 -41.80 22.08 1.78
CA ALA A 383 -40.87 21.23 2.55
C ALA A 383 -40.85 21.65 4.03
N ASP A 384 -42.02 21.78 4.65
CA ASP A 384 -42.12 21.74 6.10
C ASP A 384 -41.90 20.28 6.56
N ASN A 385 -41.17 20.15 7.66
CA ASN A 385 -40.88 18.92 8.41
C ASN A 385 -39.66 18.11 7.95
N LEU A 386 -38.46 18.59 8.33
CA LEU A 386 -37.43 17.71 8.88
C LEU A 386 -36.48 18.51 9.80
N GLN A 387 -37.00 19.08 10.89
CA GLN A 387 -36.20 19.85 11.84
C GLN A 387 -36.49 19.42 13.27
N ALA A 388 -35.75 18.41 13.74
CA ALA A 388 -35.63 18.11 15.16
C ALA A 388 -34.40 17.21 15.39
N ALA A 389 -33.20 17.81 15.47
CA ALA A 389 -32.09 17.31 16.29
C ALA A 389 -30.84 18.20 16.15
N LEU A 390 -30.53 18.91 17.24
CA LEU A 390 -29.18 19.30 17.70
C LEU A 390 -28.42 20.42 16.95
N GLY A 391 -28.52 21.61 17.54
CA GLY A 391 -27.57 22.72 17.41
C GLY A 391 -27.78 23.70 18.56
N SER A 392 -27.30 23.36 19.76
CA SER A 392 -27.57 24.06 21.03
C SER A 392 -26.73 25.33 21.23
N GLN A 393 -26.45 26.10 20.17
CA GLN A 393 -25.61 27.30 20.23
C GLN A 393 -26.23 28.47 19.45
N CYS A 394 -26.18 29.64 20.07
CA CYS A 394 -26.72 30.88 19.55
C CYS A 394 -25.94 31.33 18.32
N PRO A 395 -26.60 31.60 17.18
CA PRO A 395 -25.92 32.00 15.95
C PRO A 395 -25.27 33.39 16.03
N ASP A 396 -25.72 34.25 16.96
CA ASP A 396 -25.22 35.62 17.09
C ASP A 396 -24.02 35.73 18.04
N CYS A 397 -24.03 34.99 19.16
CA CYS A 397 -22.98 35.11 20.18
C CYS A 397 -22.27 33.80 20.55
N GLY A 398 -22.72 32.66 20.02
CA GLY A 398 -22.15 31.35 20.33
C GLY A 398 -22.51 30.79 21.72
N GLY A 399 -23.27 31.53 22.53
CA GLY A 399 -23.76 31.08 23.84
C GLY A 399 -24.84 29.99 23.73
N SER A 400 -25.19 29.35 24.84
CA SER A 400 -26.23 28.31 24.85
C SER A 400 -27.62 28.87 24.47
N LEU A 401 -28.41 28.07 23.76
CA LEU A 401 -29.81 28.37 23.46
C LEU A 401 -30.73 27.57 24.37
N ASP A 402 -31.67 28.26 25.01
CA ASP A 402 -32.76 27.65 25.76
C ASP A 402 -34.02 27.59 24.90
N PHE A 403 -34.73 26.47 24.97
CA PHE A 403 -35.94 26.21 24.20
C PHE A 403 -37.14 26.21 25.14
N ALA A 404 -38.03 27.19 24.97
CA ALA A 404 -39.28 27.31 25.69
C ALA A 404 -40.37 27.84 24.76
N GLU A 405 -41.60 27.35 24.91
CA GLU A 405 -42.79 27.84 24.17
C GLU A 405 -42.64 27.87 22.64
N GLY A 406 -41.87 26.93 22.06
CA GLY A 406 -41.65 26.86 20.61
C GLY A 406 -40.62 27.85 20.06
N CYS A 407 -39.96 28.63 20.93
CA CYS A 407 -38.90 29.56 20.55
C CYS A 407 -37.54 29.17 21.12
N ALA A 408 -36.50 29.28 20.30
CA ALA A 408 -35.10 29.20 20.72
C ALA A 408 -34.64 30.59 21.14
N THR A 409 -34.24 30.77 22.40
CA THR A 409 -33.85 32.08 22.95
C THR A 409 -32.43 32.01 23.55
N CYS A 410 -31.63 33.04 23.29
CA CYS A 410 -30.31 33.21 23.89
C CYS A 410 -30.34 34.34 24.93
N HIS A 411 -30.13 33.97 26.19
CA HIS A 411 -30.06 34.94 27.29
C HIS A 411 -28.80 35.82 27.28
N GLY A 412 -27.76 35.42 26.54
CA GLY A 412 -26.50 36.16 26.45
C GLY A 412 -26.53 37.39 25.53
N CYS A 413 -27.28 37.34 24.42
CA CYS A 413 -27.34 38.44 23.45
C CYS A 413 -28.75 38.86 23.04
N GLY A 414 -29.80 38.23 23.60
CA GLY A 414 -31.19 38.55 23.31
C GLY A 414 -31.72 37.99 21.98
N PHE A 415 -30.96 37.13 21.31
CA PHE A 415 -31.42 36.45 20.09
C PHE A 415 -32.63 35.55 20.41
N SER A 416 -33.72 35.67 19.64
CA SER A 416 -34.86 34.75 19.71
C SER A 416 -35.31 34.32 18.31
N LYS A 417 -35.66 33.04 18.16
CA LYS A 417 -36.23 32.50 16.93
C LYS A 417 -37.33 31.51 17.27
N CYS A 418 -38.58 31.90 16.98
CA CYS A 418 -39.75 31.06 17.12
C CYS A 418 -39.93 30.16 15.90
N SER A 419 -40.43 28.95 16.15
CA SER A 419 -40.74 27.95 15.11
C SER A 419 -42.01 28.31 14.37
#